data_AF-A0A9Q8LCJ3-F1
#
_entry.id   AF-A0A9Q8LCJ3-F1
#
_cell.length_a   1.000
_cell.length_b   1.000
_cell.length_c   1.000
_cell.angle_alpha   90.00
_cell.angle_beta   90.00
_cell.angle_gamma   90.00
#
_symmetry.space_group_name_H-M   'P 1'
#
loop_
_entity.id
_entity.type
_entity.pdbx_description
1 polymer ?
#
loop_
_entity_poly.entity_id
_entity_poly.type
_entity_poly.pdbx_seq_one_letter_code
_entity_poly.pdbx_strand_id
1 'polypeptide(L)'
;MVLRSCYIPILLGWCNIALAQWASTTTFTFDGNALPTGLVASPDTVKDKESNLDATFDHQFNVSNVQVQDGYLELRVPGGQTTSPIQCAEVSTDFEVMYASVMTYAILVDEPGVCNGMFFYHSDSQEVEIEWISDANSTSNQNTNNGTRVMQYTNQGPHGTADSSEVNGMAADNATEAVHEYRIDWVNGASTFFLDGVFQYELETNVPTTAGNWIWNNWANGDPDFTVGPPATDAVFRIQKIVMHYNTSADNTGTPSAGNGTAPGGETGAGATMGGPAMVLAAFGSSVLSYLLW
;
A
#
# COMPACT_ATOMS: atom_id res chain seq x y z
N MET A 1 -42.20 44.72 37.48
CA MET A 1 -41.83 43.31 37.28
C MET A 1 -40.68 43.30 36.28
N VAL A 2 -39.45 43.11 36.78
CA VAL A 2 -38.21 43.20 35.98
C VAL A 2 -37.88 41.79 35.48
N LEU A 3 -37.93 41.55 34.17
CA LEU A 3 -37.40 40.32 33.59
C LEU A 3 -35.87 40.40 33.57
N ARG A 4 -35.21 39.57 34.37
CA ARG A 4 -33.77 39.31 34.23
C ARG A 4 -33.58 38.29 33.10
N SER A 5 -32.90 38.71 32.04
CA SER A 5 -32.44 37.82 30.98
C SER A 5 -31.21 37.05 31.49
N CYS A 6 -31.34 35.74 31.67
CA CYS A 6 -30.19 34.86 31.89
C CYS A 6 -29.50 34.63 30.54
N TYR A 7 -28.30 35.19 30.37
CA TYR A 7 -27.38 34.81 29.29
C TYR A 7 -26.71 33.49 29.67
N ILE A 8 -26.97 32.42 28.91
CA ILE A 8 -26.18 31.19 28.91
C ILE A 8 -25.20 31.33 27.74
N PRO A 9 -23.88 31.43 27.95
CA PRO A 9 -22.95 31.39 26.84
C PRO A 9 -22.89 29.94 26.32
N ILE A 10 -23.32 29.74 25.09
CA ILE A 10 -23.03 28.51 24.34
C ILE A 10 -21.53 28.54 24.03
N LEU A 11 -20.74 27.72 24.74
CA LEU A 11 -19.39 27.40 24.30
C LEU A 11 -19.52 26.55 23.04
N LEU A 12 -19.32 27.17 21.88
CA LEU A 12 -18.97 26.46 20.65
C LEU A 12 -17.57 25.88 20.86
N GLY A 13 -17.49 24.61 21.27
CA GLY A 13 -16.26 23.86 21.27
C GLY A 13 -15.82 23.66 19.82
N TRP A 14 -14.72 24.30 19.43
CA TRP A 14 -14.07 24.03 18.16
C TRP A 14 -13.40 22.67 18.28
N CYS A 15 -14.01 21.63 17.71
CA CYS A 15 -13.32 20.38 17.45
C CYS A 15 -12.34 20.66 16.31
N ASN A 16 -11.07 20.93 16.64
CA ASN A 16 -10.00 20.88 15.66
C ASN A 16 -9.78 19.40 15.32
N ILE A 17 -10.55 18.88 14.35
CA ILE A 17 -10.15 17.68 13.64
C ILE A 17 -8.90 18.10 12.88
N ALA A 18 -7.73 17.65 13.32
CA ALA A 18 -6.51 17.82 12.55
C ALA A 18 -6.67 16.96 11.29
N LEU A 19 -7.09 17.57 10.19
CA LEU A 19 -7.01 16.93 8.88
C LEU A 19 -5.52 16.67 8.61
N ALA A 20 -5.20 15.48 8.11
CA ALA A 20 -3.85 15.17 7.65
C ALA A 20 -3.39 16.29 6.70
N GLN A 21 -2.27 16.94 7.04
CA GLN A 21 -1.66 17.96 6.21
C GLN A 21 -0.50 17.34 5.44
N TRP A 22 -0.61 17.40 4.12
CA TRP A 22 0.40 16.89 3.19
C TRP A 22 1.23 18.06 2.65
N ALA A 23 2.55 17.94 2.74
CA ALA A 23 3.50 18.92 2.25
C ALA A 23 3.60 18.87 0.72
N SER A 24 3.45 17.68 0.14
CA SER A 24 3.60 17.43 -1.29
C SER A 24 2.37 16.74 -1.87
N THR A 25 2.16 16.96 -3.17
CA THR A 25 1.19 16.23 -3.97
C THR A 25 1.77 15.98 -5.34
N THR A 26 1.75 14.71 -5.76
CA THR A 26 2.20 14.28 -7.08
C THR A 26 1.09 13.45 -7.72
N THR A 27 0.88 13.64 -9.02
CA THR A 27 0.00 12.79 -9.82
C THR A 27 0.80 12.23 -10.98
N PHE A 28 0.95 10.92 -11.01
CA PHE A 28 1.53 10.21 -12.14
C PHE A 28 0.41 9.88 -13.13
N THR A 29 0.55 10.37 -14.37
CA THR A 29 -0.29 9.98 -15.51
C THR A 29 0.57 9.29 -16.56
N PHE A 30 -0.09 8.53 -17.43
CA PHE A 30 0.56 7.57 -18.34
C PHE A 30 0.18 7.84 -19.81
N ASP A 31 0.05 9.12 -20.17
CA ASP A 31 -0.39 9.59 -21.49
C ASP A 31 0.67 9.41 -22.61
N GLY A 32 1.88 8.95 -22.26
CA GLY A 32 3.05 8.82 -23.14
C GLY A 32 3.45 7.38 -23.44
N ASN A 33 4.76 7.16 -23.65
CA ASN A 33 5.35 5.84 -23.88
C ASN A 33 6.56 5.54 -22.98
N ALA A 34 6.75 6.34 -21.94
CA ALA A 34 7.84 6.21 -20.98
C ALA A 34 7.29 6.46 -19.57
N LEU A 35 7.93 5.84 -18.57
CA LEU A 35 7.64 6.13 -17.17
C LEU A 35 7.85 7.62 -16.87
N PRO A 36 6.92 8.27 -16.14
CA PRO A 36 7.11 9.64 -15.70
C PRO A 36 8.27 9.74 -14.70
N THR A 37 8.91 10.91 -14.65
CA THR A 37 9.92 11.21 -13.61
C THR A 37 9.32 11.04 -12.22
N GLY A 38 10.08 10.46 -11.29
CA GLY A 38 9.61 10.10 -9.96
C GLY A 38 9.27 8.62 -9.79
N LEU A 39 9.17 7.86 -10.90
CA LEU A 39 9.03 6.40 -10.91
C LEU A 39 10.21 5.73 -11.60
N VAL A 40 10.63 4.58 -11.08
CA VAL A 40 11.68 3.73 -11.64
C VAL A 40 11.22 2.29 -11.72
N ALA A 41 11.61 1.57 -12.78
CA ALA A 41 11.35 0.14 -12.92
C ALA A 41 12.45 -0.70 -12.26
N SER A 42 12.05 -1.74 -11.54
CA SER A 42 12.98 -2.64 -10.86
C SER A 42 13.57 -3.69 -11.84
N PRO A 43 14.89 -3.94 -11.83
CA PRO A 43 15.53 -5.06 -12.52
C PRO A 43 15.84 -6.24 -11.57
N ASP A 44 15.37 -6.18 -10.32
CA ASP A 44 15.83 -7.03 -9.25
C ASP A 44 15.36 -8.48 -9.41
N THR A 45 16.12 -9.40 -8.81
CA THR A 45 15.75 -10.82 -8.72
C THR A 45 15.50 -11.16 -7.26
N VAL A 46 14.30 -11.66 -6.99
CA VAL A 46 13.92 -12.18 -5.69
C VAL A 46 14.21 -13.67 -5.65
N LYS A 47 14.68 -14.16 -4.50
CA LYS A 47 15.06 -15.56 -4.28
C LYS A 47 14.00 -16.28 -3.48
N ASP A 48 12.79 -16.31 -4.01
CA ASP A 48 11.59 -16.81 -3.32
C ASP A 48 11.80 -18.20 -2.73
N LYS A 49 12.50 -19.10 -3.43
CA LYS A 49 12.72 -20.48 -2.92
C LYS A 49 13.65 -20.55 -1.70
N GLU A 50 14.41 -19.50 -1.41
CA GLU A 50 15.26 -19.42 -0.22
C GLU A 50 14.47 -18.98 1.02
N SER A 51 13.42 -18.18 0.81
CA SER A 51 12.59 -17.56 1.85
C SER A 51 11.25 -18.26 2.07
N ASN A 52 10.70 -18.87 1.03
CA ASN A 52 9.41 -19.52 0.98
C ASN A 52 9.58 -20.95 0.43
N LEU A 53 9.30 -21.94 1.28
CA LEU A 53 9.48 -23.36 0.94
C LEU A 53 8.42 -23.87 -0.03
N ASP A 54 7.29 -23.17 -0.15
CA ASP A 54 6.17 -23.53 -1.01
C ASP A 54 6.26 -22.84 -2.38
N ALA A 55 7.12 -21.82 -2.52
CA ALA A 55 7.44 -21.20 -3.80
C ALA A 55 8.11 -22.20 -4.76
N THR A 56 7.60 -22.26 -6.00
CA THR A 56 8.14 -23.14 -7.04
C THR A 56 9.21 -22.44 -7.88
N PHE A 57 9.17 -21.11 -7.96
CA PHE A 57 10.04 -20.29 -8.80
C PHE A 57 10.59 -19.11 -8.00
N ASP A 58 11.88 -18.80 -8.17
CA ASP A 58 12.37 -17.42 -7.99
C ASP A 58 11.68 -16.53 -9.04
N HIS A 59 11.51 -15.25 -8.74
CA HIS A 59 11.07 -14.27 -9.74
C HIS A 59 12.09 -13.16 -10.00
N GLN A 60 11.99 -12.55 -11.18
CA GLN A 60 12.82 -11.41 -11.59
C GLN A 60 11.94 -10.32 -12.18
N PHE A 61 12.07 -9.11 -11.65
CA PHE A 61 11.50 -7.93 -12.26
C PHE A 61 12.32 -7.55 -13.50
N ASN A 62 11.61 -7.34 -14.61
CA ASN A 62 12.23 -7.00 -15.87
C ASN A 62 11.69 -5.67 -16.36
N VAL A 63 12.58 -4.70 -16.56
CA VAL A 63 12.22 -3.36 -17.05
C VAL A 63 11.42 -3.40 -18.36
N SER A 64 11.65 -4.41 -19.22
CA SER A 64 10.88 -4.56 -20.47
C SER A 64 9.42 -4.98 -20.30
N ASN A 65 9.06 -5.51 -19.11
CA ASN A 65 7.69 -5.83 -18.72
C ASN A 65 6.95 -4.63 -18.11
N VAL A 66 7.64 -3.50 -17.92
CA VAL A 66 7.06 -2.23 -17.50
C VAL A 66 6.84 -1.35 -18.73
N GLN A 67 5.58 -1.13 -19.09
CA GLN A 67 5.22 -0.43 -20.32
C GLN A 67 4.26 0.71 -20.01
N VAL A 68 4.48 1.86 -20.62
CA VAL A 68 3.50 2.96 -20.61
C VAL A 68 2.88 2.96 -22.00
N GLN A 69 1.59 2.67 -22.08
CA GLN A 69 0.87 2.63 -23.35
C GLN A 69 -0.63 2.81 -23.14
N ASP A 70 -1.29 3.39 -24.15
CA ASP A 70 -2.75 3.57 -24.20
C ASP A 70 -3.35 4.29 -22.96
N GLY A 71 -2.57 5.16 -22.31
CA GLY A 71 -3.00 5.87 -21.10
C GLY A 71 -2.83 5.08 -19.79
N TYR A 72 -2.10 3.97 -19.82
CA TYR A 72 -1.85 3.11 -18.65
C TYR A 72 -0.37 2.85 -18.46
N LEU A 73 0.02 2.70 -17.19
CA LEU A 73 1.16 1.89 -16.80
C LEU A 73 0.71 0.43 -16.78
N GLU A 74 1.39 -0.40 -17.54
CA GLU A 74 1.18 -1.85 -17.63
C GLU A 74 2.35 -2.58 -16.98
N LEU A 75 2.06 -3.35 -15.95
CA LEU A 75 3.00 -4.24 -15.28
C LEU A 75 2.67 -5.68 -15.70
N ARG A 76 3.47 -6.23 -16.61
CA ARG A 76 3.23 -7.53 -17.25
C ARG A 76 3.96 -8.67 -16.55
N VAL A 77 3.27 -9.78 -16.32
CA VAL A 77 3.87 -11.09 -16.11
C VAL A 77 3.61 -11.91 -17.39
N PRO A 78 4.64 -12.27 -18.17
CA PRO A 78 4.46 -13.09 -19.36
C PRO A 78 3.83 -14.45 -19.04
N GLY A 79 2.96 -14.92 -19.93
CA GLY A 79 2.28 -16.20 -19.79
C GLY A 79 3.16 -17.41 -20.14
N GLY A 80 2.78 -18.58 -19.62
CA GLY A 80 3.33 -19.88 -20.04
C GLY A 80 4.80 -20.09 -19.65
N GLN A 81 5.29 -19.34 -18.66
CA GLN A 81 6.64 -19.48 -18.15
C GLN A 81 6.79 -20.81 -17.40
N THR A 82 7.91 -21.52 -17.59
CA THR A 82 8.16 -22.82 -16.93
C THR A 82 9.55 -22.92 -16.31
N THR A 83 10.34 -21.85 -16.36
CA THR A 83 11.76 -21.86 -15.97
C THR A 83 12.01 -20.71 -15.01
N SER A 84 12.58 -21.02 -13.85
CA SER A 84 13.01 -20.04 -12.86
C SER A 84 14.32 -19.34 -13.28
N PRO A 85 14.47 -18.02 -13.06
CA PRO A 85 13.48 -17.12 -12.48
C PRO A 85 12.38 -16.73 -13.48
N ILE A 86 11.13 -16.72 -13.03
CA ILE A 86 10.01 -16.23 -13.85
C ILE A 86 10.01 -14.70 -13.88
N GLN A 87 9.68 -14.14 -15.04
CA GLN A 87 9.75 -12.72 -15.32
C GLN A 87 8.47 -12.03 -14.85
N CYS A 88 8.63 -10.94 -14.12
CA CYS A 88 7.57 -10.12 -13.52
C CYS A 88 7.82 -8.63 -13.81
N ALA A 89 7.03 -7.75 -13.21
CA ALA A 89 7.16 -6.30 -13.37
C ALA A 89 6.94 -5.57 -12.05
N GLU A 90 7.77 -4.56 -11.78
CA GLU A 90 7.67 -3.70 -10.61
C GLU A 90 8.14 -2.30 -10.95
N VAL A 91 7.45 -1.31 -10.39
CA VAL A 91 7.89 0.08 -10.32
C VAL A 91 7.86 0.57 -8.89
N SER A 92 8.76 1.49 -8.56
CA SER A 92 8.77 2.18 -7.28
C SER A 92 8.97 3.68 -7.45
N THR A 93 8.69 4.45 -6.40
CA THR A 93 9.11 5.85 -6.34
C THR A 93 10.64 5.93 -6.28
N ASP A 94 11.24 6.89 -6.98
CA ASP A 94 12.70 7.16 -6.88
C ASP A 94 13.07 8.02 -5.65
N PHE A 95 12.08 8.31 -4.80
CA PHE A 95 12.19 9.07 -3.56
C PHE A 95 11.48 8.37 -2.41
N GLU A 96 11.93 8.65 -1.19
CA GLU A 96 11.31 8.14 0.03
C GLU A 96 10.14 9.01 0.50
N VAL A 97 9.14 8.34 1.06
CA VAL A 97 7.89 8.87 1.61
C VAL A 97 7.82 8.53 3.10
N MET A 98 7.31 9.48 3.89
CA MET A 98 7.01 9.33 5.31
C MET A 98 5.57 9.78 5.53
N TYR A 99 4.65 8.84 5.68
CA TYR A 99 3.20 9.06 5.65
C TYR A 99 2.66 9.56 4.31
N ALA A 100 1.55 8.99 3.88
CA ALA A 100 0.90 9.37 2.63
C ALA A 100 -0.57 8.95 2.59
N SER A 101 -1.33 9.65 1.75
CA SER A 101 -2.55 9.16 1.14
C SER A 101 -2.24 8.84 -0.32
N VAL A 102 -2.24 7.56 -0.68
CA VAL A 102 -1.89 7.09 -2.02
C VAL A 102 -3.08 6.39 -2.65
N MET A 103 -3.54 6.94 -3.76
CA MET A 103 -4.67 6.46 -4.54
C MET A 103 -4.17 5.90 -5.86
N THR A 104 -4.34 4.59 -6.04
CA THR A 104 -4.04 3.89 -7.29
C THR A 104 -5.35 3.64 -8.04
N TYR A 105 -5.44 4.18 -9.25
CA TYR A 105 -6.59 3.97 -10.12
C TYR A 105 -6.25 2.88 -11.13
N ALA A 106 -6.80 1.68 -10.97
CA ALA A 106 -6.32 0.53 -11.73
C ALA A 106 -7.42 -0.47 -12.10
N ILE A 107 -7.07 -1.33 -13.06
CA ILE A 107 -7.77 -2.55 -13.44
C ILE A 107 -6.89 -3.72 -12.98
N LEU A 108 -7.40 -4.54 -12.06
CA LEU A 108 -6.69 -5.69 -11.52
C LEU A 108 -6.66 -6.84 -12.52
N VAL A 109 -5.74 -7.78 -12.34
CA VAL A 109 -5.58 -8.93 -13.24
C VAL A 109 -6.71 -9.96 -13.02
N ASP A 110 -7.35 -10.39 -14.11
CA ASP A 110 -8.27 -11.54 -14.09
C ASP A 110 -7.57 -12.89 -14.28
N GLU A 111 -6.55 -12.94 -15.16
CA GLU A 111 -5.81 -14.16 -15.49
C GLU A 111 -5.17 -14.75 -14.23
N PRO A 112 -5.54 -15.99 -13.83
CA PRO A 112 -4.98 -16.62 -12.64
C PRO A 112 -3.47 -16.78 -12.71
N GLY A 113 -2.80 -16.63 -11.57
CA GLY A 113 -1.38 -16.94 -11.44
C GLY A 113 -0.48 -15.79 -11.03
N VAL A 114 -1.02 -14.68 -10.55
CA VAL A 114 -0.26 -13.49 -10.11
C VAL A 114 -0.85 -12.82 -8.87
N CYS A 115 -0.01 -12.07 -8.16
CA CYS A 115 -0.39 -11.04 -7.18
C CYS A 115 -0.22 -9.63 -7.81
N ASN A 116 -1.19 -8.75 -7.61
CA ASN A 116 -1.01 -7.31 -7.83
C ASN A 116 -0.76 -6.62 -6.48
N GLY A 117 0.43 -6.07 -6.29
CA GLY A 117 0.81 -5.34 -5.10
C GLY A 117 0.71 -3.83 -5.29
N MET A 118 0.17 -3.14 -4.29
CA MET A 118 0.14 -1.68 -4.16
C MET A 118 0.52 -1.34 -2.72
N PHE A 119 1.77 -0.94 -2.48
CA PHE A 119 2.30 -0.97 -1.11
C PHE A 119 3.38 0.06 -0.85
N PHE A 120 3.61 0.32 0.44
CA PHE A 120 4.77 1.03 0.95
C PHE A 120 5.78 0.01 1.49
N TYR A 121 7.07 0.24 1.24
CA TYR A 121 8.13 -0.62 1.73
C TYR A 121 9.37 0.16 2.18
N HIS A 122 9.84 -0.14 3.39
CA HIS A 122 11.20 0.16 3.84
C HIS A 122 12.02 -1.12 4.12
N SER A 123 11.36 -2.12 4.70
CA SER A 123 11.90 -3.45 5.06
C SER A 123 10.72 -4.38 5.35
N ASP A 124 10.97 -5.69 5.46
CA ASP A 124 9.93 -6.69 5.77
C ASP A 124 9.17 -6.44 7.08
N SER A 125 9.66 -5.56 7.97
CA SER A 125 8.94 -5.19 9.21
C SER A 125 8.33 -3.79 9.19
N GLN A 126 8.43 -3.10 8.06
CA GLN A 126 8.03 -1.71 7.84
C GLN A 126 7.37 -1.61 6.47
N GLU A 127 6.21 -2.27 6.36
CA GLU A 127 5.46 -2.39 5.12
C GLU A 127 3.95 -2.33 5.41
N VAL A 128 3.23 -1.70 4.48
CA VAL A 128 1.77 -1.67 4.43
C VAL A 128 1.33 -1.87 2.99
N GLU A 129 0.36 -2.75 2.77
CA GLU A 129 0.03 -3.23 1.43
C GLU A 129 -1.47 -3.42 1.20
N ILE A 130 -1.85 -3.25 -0.07
CA ILE A 130 -3.05 -3.82 -0.68
C ILE A 130 -2.57 -4.86 -1.67
N GLU A 131 -3.07 -6.09 -1.53
CA GLU A 131 -2.79 -7.18 -2.45
C GLU A 131 -4.07 -7.77 -3.06
N TRP A 132 -3.94 -8.21 -4.31
CA TRP A 132 -4.97 -8.92 -5.05
C TRP A 132 -4.38 -10.19 -5.67
N ILE A 133 -4.95 -11.33 -5.27
CA ILE A 133 -4.58 -12.63 -5.82
C ILE A 133 -5.55 -13.00 -6.94
N SER A 134 -5.04 -13.03 -8.16
CA SER A 134 -5.84 -13.25 -9.38
C SER A 134 -6.48 -14.64 -9.44
N ASP A 135 -5.84 -15.67 -8.90
CA ASP A 135 -6.41 -17.02 -8.85
C ASP A 135 -7.47 -17.11 -7.75
N ALA A 136 -8.74 -17.20 -8.14
CA ALA A 136 -9.87 -17.35 -7.22
C ALA A 136 -9.80 -18.64 -6.38
N ASN A 137 -9.03 -19.63 -6.79
CA ASN A 137 -8.79 -20.87 -6.05
C ASN A 137 -7.53 -20.81 -5.18
N SER A 138 -6.83 -19.70 -5.10
CA SER A 138 -5.77 -19.52 -4.10
C SER A 138 -6.37 -19.67 -2.69
N THR A 139 -5.65 -20.28 -1.75
CA THR A 139 -6.16 -20.42 -0.37
C THR A 139 -6.26 -19.07 0.34
N SER A 140 -5.47 -18.08 -0.08
CA SER A 140 -5.65 -16.65 0.27
C SER A 140 -7.05 -16.11 -0.07
N ASN A 141 -7.72 -16.66 -1.09
CA ASN A 141 -9.08 -16.31 -1.49
C ASN A 141 -10.16 -17.26 -0.95
N GLN A 142 -9.88 -18.55 -0.79
CA GLN A 142 -10.92 -19.56 -0.50
C GLN A 142 -11.53 -19.46 0.90
N ASN A 143 -10.76 -19.02 1.89
CA ASN A 143 -11.25 -18.89 3.27
C ASN A 143 -11.94 -17.54 3.54
N THR A 144 -12.06 -16.71 2.51
CA THR A 144 -12.49 -15.32 2.63
C THR A 144 -13.78 -15.10 1.83
N ASN A 145 -14.72 -14.34 2.40
CA ASN A 145 -15.95 -13.88 1.76
C ASN A 145 -16.76 -14.90 0.90
N ASN A 146 -16.95 -16.14 1.38
CA ASN A 146 -17.66 -17.22 0.66
C ASN A 146 -17.00 -17.65 -0.67
N GLY A 147 -15.67 -17.54 -0.80
CA GLY A 147 -14.92 -18.01 -1.97
C GLY A 147 -14.89 -17.03 -3.14
N THR A 148 -15.17 -15.75 -2.90
CA THR A 148 -14.93 -14.67 -3.86
C THR A 148 -13.56 -14.06 -3.61
N ARG A 149 -12.86 -13.62 -4.66
CA ARG A 149 -11.63 -12.84 -4.52
C ARG A 149 -11.86 -11.61 -3.64
N VAL A 150 -10.88 -11.32 -2.78
CA VAL A 150 -10.91 -10.21 -1.81
C VAL A 150 -9.74 -9.28 -2.05
N MET A 151 -9.78 -8.10 -1.41
CA MET A 151 -8.58 -7.28 -1.24
C MET A 151 -7.93 -7.68 0.08
N GLN A 152 -6.64 -8.03 0.06
CA GLN A 152 -5.89 -8.30 1.28
C GLN A 152 -5.23 -7.01 1.75
N TYR A 153 -5.44 -6.64 3.01
CA TYR A 153 -4.87 -5.44 3.62
C TYR A 153 -3.98 -5.84 4.78
N THR A 154 -2.70 -5.48 4.71
CA THR A 154 -1.72 -5.96 5.67
C THR A 154 -0.81 -4.84 6.14
N ASN A 155 -0.47 -4.86 7.43
CA ASN A 155 0.71 -4.22 7.99
C ASN A 155 1.68 -5.32 8.45
N GLN A 156 2.89 -5.34 7.90
CA GLN A 156 3.88 -6.37 8.22
C GLN A 156 4.45 -6.20 9.64
N GLY A 157 4.60 -7.32 10.35
CA GLY A 157 5.01 -7.31 11.75
C GLY A 157 6.54 -7.28 11.94
N PRO A 158 7.02 -7.22 13.20
CA PRO A 158 8.45 -7.26 13.51
C PRO A 158 9.24 -8.43 12.91
N HIS A 159 8.59 -9.53 12.57
CA HIS A 159 9.17 -10.70 11.91
C HIS A 159 8.56 -10.93 10.51
N GLY A 160 8.08 -9.87 9.86
CA GLY A 160 7.42 -9.91 8.56
C GLY A 160 6.07 -10.59 8.62
N THR A 161 5.80 -11.44 7.63
CA THR A 161 4.50 -12.10 7.43
C THR A 161 4.09 -12.96 8.63
N ALA A 162 5.05 -13.49 9.38
CA ALA A 162 4.78 -14.39 10.51
C ALA A 162 3.97 -13.74 11.66
N ASP A 163 4.05 -12.43 11.80
CA ASP A 163 3.33 -11.66 12.82
C ASP A 163 2.65 -10.40 12.27
N SER A 164 2.25 -10.48 10.99
CA SER A 164 1.51 -9.42 10.30
C SER A 164 0.13 -9.18 10.92
N SER A 165 -0.40 -7.98 10.68
CA SER A 165 -1.80 -7.64 10.94
C SER A 165 -2.52 -7.63 9.59
N GLU A 166 -3.29 -8.67 9.30
CA GLU A 166 -3.99 -8.85 8.02
C GLU A 166 -5.51 -8.85 8.21
N VAL A 167 -6.21 -8.15 7.32
CA VAL A 167 -7.67 -8.17 7.21
C VAL A 167 -8.10 -8.18 5.75
N ASN A 168 -9.23 -8.80 5.46
CA ASN A 168 -9.77 -8.91 4.11
C ASN A 168 -10.87 -7.88 3.86
N GLY A 169 -10.67 -7.04 2.85
CA GLY A 169 -11.64 -6.12 2.28
C GLY A 169 -12.56 -6.73 1.23
N MET A 170 -13.56 -5.95 0.83
CA MET A 170 -14.34 -6.28 -0.36
C MET A 170 -13.58 -5.91 -1.62
N ALA A 171 -13.71 -6.72 -2.66
CA ALA A 171 -13.33 -6.35 -4.02
C ALA A 171 -14.53 -5.75 -4.77
N ALA A 172 -14.28 -4.89 -5.75
CA ALA A 172 -15.32 -4.45 -6.67
C ALA A 172 -15.75 -5.61 -7.58
N ASP A 173 -17.04 -5.74 -7.87
CA ASP A 173 -17.59 -6.84 -8.69
C ASP A 173 -16.93 -6.94 -10.08
N ASN A 174 -16.51 -5.81 -10.63
CA ASN A 174 -15.87 -5.67 -11.93
C ASN A 174 -14.42 -5.13 -11.84
N ALA A 175 -13.72 -5.44 -10.73
CA ALA A 175 -12.36 -5.01 -10.45
C ALA A 175 -11.34 -5.35 -11.56
N THR A 176 -11.64 -6.38 -12.37
CA THR A 176 -10.78 -6.84 -13.47
C THR A 176 -11.20 -6.32 -14.85
N GLU A 177 -12.29 -5.53 -14.91
CA GLU A 177 -12.86 -5.02 -16.16
C GLU A 177 -12.88 -3.48 -16.23
N ALA A 178 -12.90 -2.81 -15.08
CA ALA A 178 -13.01 -1.36 -14.98
C ALA A 178 -11.97 -0.78 -14.03
N VAL A 179 -11.71 0.52 -14.20
CA VAL A 179 -10.83 1.28 -13.32
C VAL A 179 -11.56 1.56 -12.00
N HIS A 180 -10.97 1.15 -10.90
CA HIS A 180 -11.39 1.47 -9.53
C HIS A 180 -10.28 2.21 -8.78
N GLU A 181 -10.63 2.96 -7.74
CA GLU A 181 -9.67 3.56 -6.80
C GLU A 181 -9.36 2.61 -5.65
N TYR A 182 -8.09 2.25 -5.48
CA TYR A 182 -7.56 1.56 -4.32
C TYR A 182 -6.69 2.54 -3.54
N ARG A 183 -6.99 2.79 -2.26
CA ARG A 183 -6.29 3.81 -1.48
C ARG A 183 -5.82 3.30 -0.13
N ILE A 184 -4.59 3.69 0.20
CA ILE A 184 -4.02 3.59 1.55
C ILE A 184 -3.79 5.01 2.06
N ASP A 185 -4.39 5.32 3.21
CA ASP A 185 -4.02 6.47 4.04
C ASP A 185 -3.14 5.95 5.19
N TRP A 186 -1.83 6.15 5.06
CA TRP A 186 -0.83 5.85 6.07
C TRP A 186 -0.45 7.12 6.83
N VAL A 187 -0.76 7.13 8.11
CA VAL A 187 -0.44 8.20 9.06
C VAL A 187 0.22 7.61 10.30
N ASN A 188 0.72 8.45 11.19
CA ASN A 188 1.31 7.95 12.43
C ASN A 188 0.24 7.24 13.27
N GLY A 189 0.47 5.94 13.48
CA GLY A 189 -0.37 5.06 14.29
C GLY A 189 -1.53 4.40 13.55
N ALA A 190 -1.74 4.67 12.25
CA ALA A 190 -2.80 3.99 11.50
C ALA A 190 -2.48 3.83 10.00
N SER A 191 -2.92 2.70 9.45
CA SER A 191 -3.08 2.44 8.02
C SER A 191 -4.57 2.26 7.72
N THR A 192 -5.16 3.12 6.89
CA THR A 192 -6.58 3.05 6.54
C THR A 192 -6.77 2.74 5.06
N PHE A 193 -7.65 1.81 4.76
CA PHE A 193 -7.85 1.27 3.41
C PHE A 193 -9.22 1.68 2.85
N PHE A 194 -9.24 2.06 1.58
CA PHE A 194 -10.47 2.45 0.88
C PHE A 194 -10.54 1.82 -0.52
N LEU A 195 -11.77 1.55 -0.94
CA LEU A 195 -12.13 1.17 -2.31
C LEU A 195 -13.15 2.18 -2.83
N ASP A 196 -12.88 2.84 -3.96
CA ASP A 196 -13.74 3.88 -4.55
C ASP A 196 -14.13 4.99 -3.56
N GLY A 197 -13.16 5.36 -2.71
CA GLY A 197 -13.35 6.34 -1.63
C GLY A 197 -14.18 5.85 -0.44
N VAL A 198 -14.65 4.60 -0.46
CA VAL A 198 -15.40 3.97 0.64
C VAL A 198 -14.45 3.26 1.59
N PHE A 199 -14.52 3.61 2.87
CA PHE A 199 -13.76 2.97 3.95
C PHE A 199 -13.97 1.46 3.94
N GLN A 200 -12.87 0.72 4.07
CA GLN A 200 -12.88 -0.74 4.21
C GLN A 200 -12.45 -1.13 5.62
N TYR A 201 -11.22 -0.79 5.99
CA TYR A 201 -10.61 -1.15 7.27
C TYR A 201 -9.58 -0.11 7.73
N GLU A 202 -9.29 -0.13 9.03
CA GLU A 202 -8.18 0.59 9.65
C GLU A 202 -7.37 -0.40 10.50
N LEU A 203 -6.05 -0.38 10.35
CA LEU A 203 -5.10 -1.15 11.13
C LEU A 203 -4.23 -0.20 11.96
N GLU A 204 -4.26 -0.36 13.28
CA GLU A 204 -3.46 0.43 14.23
C GLU A 204 -2.24 -0.34 14.76
N THR A 205 -2.15 -1.63 14.44
CA THR A 205 -1.04 -2.52 14.81
C THR A 205 -0.04 -2.64 13.67
N ASN A 206 1.24 -2.84 14.01
CA ASN A 206 2.34 -2.99 13.05
C ASN A 206 2.48 -1.85 12.02
N VAL A 207 1.93 -0.66 12.32
CA VAL A 207 1.96 0.47 11.38
C VAL A 207 3.42 0.90 11.15
N PRO A 208 3.86 1.05 9.89
CA PRO A 208 5.21 1.51 9.60
C PRO A 208 5.49 2.90 10.20
N THR A 209 6.74 3.10 10.65
CA THR A 209 7.21 4.32 11.32
C THR A 209 8.48 4.89 10.72
N THR A 210 9.01 4.25 9.67
CA THR A 210 10.25 4.63 8.98
C THR A 210 9.92 4.99 7.55
N ALA A 211 10.61 5.99 6.99
CA ALA A 211 10.44 6.40 5.60
C ALA A 211 10.97 5.34 4.63
N GLY A 212 10.36 5.22 3.45
CA GLY A 212 10.67 4.21 2.46
C GLY A 212 10.01 4.52 1.12
N ASN A 213 10.00 3.58 0.19
CA ASN A 213 9.47 3.80 -1.16
C ASN A 213 8.02 3.33 -1.26
N TRP A 214 7.28 3.93 -2.20
CA TRP A 214 6.01 3.35 -2.63
C TRP A 214 6.24 2.48 -3.84
N ILE A 215 5.61 1.31 -3.90
CA ILE A 215 5.88 0.26 -4.87
C ILE A 215 4.56 -0.26 -5.46
N TRP A 216 4.62 -0.61 -6.74
CA TRP A 216 3.57 -1.29 -7.48
C TRP A 216 4.17 -2.42 -8.28
N ASN A 217 3.63 -3.63 -8.13
CA ASN A 217 4.13 -4.78 -8.86
C ASN A 217 3.00 -5.70 -9.34
N ASN A 218 3.36 -6.54 -10.32
CA ASN A 218 2.60 -7.69 -10.75
C ASN A 218 3.58 -8.85 -10.81
N TRP A 219 3.38 -9.84 -9.96
CA TRP A 219 4.40 -10.87 -9.72
C TRP A 219 3.80 -12.24 -9.42
N ALA A 220 4.65 -13.25 -9.53
CA ALA A 220 4.31 -14.63 -9.25
C ALA A 220 5.55 -15.39 -8.79
N ASN A 221 5.35 -16.41 -7.96
CA ASN A 221 6.39 -17.36 -7.53
C ASN A 221 5.90 -18.82 -7.56
N GLY A 222 4.62 -19.03 -7.87
CA GLY A 222 4.00 -20.36 -7.93
C GLY A 222 3.83 -21.04 -6.58
N ASP A 223 3.84 -20.27 -5.49
CA ASP A 223 3.32 -20.73 -4.21
C ASP A 223 1.84 -21.14 -4.39
N PRO A 224 1.47 -22.42 -4.11
CA PRO A 224 0.12 -22.94 -4.33
C PRO A 224 -0.94 -22.33 -3.41
N ASP A 225 -0.53 -21.72 -2.30
CA ASP A 225 -1.40 -21.07 -1.34
C ASP A 225 -1.52 -19.56 -1.60
N PHE A 226 -0.57 -18.99 -2.36
CA PHE A 226 -0.55 -17.57 -2.69
C PHE A 226 -0.77 -17.32 -4.18
N THR A 227 0.28 -17.13 -5.00
CA THR A 227 0.11 -16.72 -6.40
C THR A 227 -0.41 -17.81 -7.33
N VAL A 228 -0.20 -19.10 -7.01
CA VAL A 228 -0.57 -20.32 -7.77
C VAL A 228 0.09 -20.43 -9.17
N GLY A 229 0.67 -19.33 -9.67
CA GLY A 229 1.16 -19.21 -11.03
C GLY A 229 2.49 -19.90 -11.34
N PRO A 230 3.16 -19.51 -12.44
CA PRO A 230 2.90 -18.35 -13.30
C PRO A 230 1.60 -18.46 -14.11
N PRO A 231 1.10 -17.33 -14.66
CA PRO A 231 -0.14 -17.32 -15.44
C PRO A 231 0.01 -18.07 -16.77
N ALA A 232 -1.11 -18.60 -17.29
CA ALA A 232 -1.11 -19.37 -18.55
C ALA A 232 -0.96 -18.46 -19.77
N THR A 233 -1.55 -17.27 -19.72
CA THR A 233 -1.38 -16.19 -20.70
C THR A 233 -0.82 -14.94 -20.03
N ASP A 234 -0.48 -13.91 -20.82
CA ASP A 234 0.07 -12.67 -20.26
C ASP A 234 -0.92 -12.03 -19.27
N ALA A 235 -0.50 -11.92 -18.02
CA ALA A 235 -1.23 -11.21 -16.97
C ALA A 235 -0.73 -9.77 -16.91
N VAL A 236 -1.64 -8.79 -17.06
CA VAL A 236 -1.27 -7.37 -17.12
C VAL A 236 -2.05 -6.57 -16.09
N PHE A 237 -1.36 -6.07 -15.08
CA PHE A 237 -1.91 -5.11 -14.13
C PHE A 237 -1.85 -3.72 -14.75
N ARG A 238 -3.00 -3.04 -14.88
CA ARG A 238 -3.11 -1.77 -15.62
C ARG A 238 -3.47 -0.63 -14.68
N ILE A 239 -2.58 0.34 -14.54
CA ILE A 239 -2.76 1.51 -13.69
C ILE A 239 -2.98 2.73 -14.57
N GLN A 240 -4.14 3.38 -14.44
CA GLN A 240 -4.50 4.58 -15.21
C GLN A 240 -3.78 5.82 -14.68
N LYS A 241 -3.70 5.95 -13.36
CA LYS A 241 -3.00 7.05 -12.68
C LYS A 241 -2.74 6.69 -11.23
N ILE A 242 -1.79 7.40 -10.64
CA ILE A 242 -1.49 7.35 -9.21
C ILE A 242 -1.53 8.77 -8.69
N VAL A 243 -2.27 9.01 -7.60
CA VAL A 243 -2.30 10.29 -6.89
C VAL A 243 -1.71 10.06 -5.51
N MET A 244 -0.64 10.79 -5.19
CA MET A 244 0.01 10.73 -3.88
C MET A 244 -0.07 12.09 -3.22
N HIS A 245 -0.65 12.15 -2.03
CA HIS A 245 -0.46 13.24 -1.09
C HIS A 245 0.45 12.74 0.03
N TYR A 246 1.61 13.37 0.24
CA TYR A 246 2.63 12.76 1.09
C TYR A 246 3.50 13.79 1.79
N ASN A 247 4.16 13.30 2.84
CA ASN A 247 5.28 13.97 3.48
C ASN A 247 6.56 13.15 3.26
N THR A 248 7.70 13.79 3.45
CA THR A 248 9.03 13.17 3.46
C THR A 248 9.61 13.28 4.87
N SER A 249 10.71 12.59 5.15
CA SER A 249 11.42 12.71 6.43
C SER A 249 11.91 14.14 6.74
N ALA A 250 12.02 15.01 5.73
CA ALA A 250 12.40 16.41 5.87
C ALA A 250 11.24 17.33 6.29
N ASP A 251 10.00 16.88 6.12
CA ASP A 251 8.81 17.67 6.41
C ASP A 251 8.53 17.66 7.92
N ASN A 252 9.21 18.55 8.65
CA ASN A 252 9.08 18.77 10.11
C ASN A 252 7.72 19.35 10.55
N THR A 253 6.68 19.24 9.72
CA THR A 253 5.36 19.80 10.01
C THR A 253 4.51 18.73 10.65
N GLY A 254 4.08 18.98 11.90
CA GLY A 254 3.16 18.17 12.72
C GLY A 254 2.68 16.88 12.04
N THR A 255 3.35 15.79 12.38
CA THR A 255 3.08 14.45 11.83
C THR A 255 1.58 14.22 11.71
N PRO A 256 1.06 13.94 10.49
CA PRO A 256 -0.31 13.47 10.34
C PRO A 256 -0.49 12.30 11.28
N SER A 257 -1.35 12.48 12.28
CA SER A 257 -1.63 11.49 13.29
C SER A 257 -3.09 11.14 13.13
N ALA A 258 -3.41 9.86 13.28
CA ALA A 258 -4.79 9.46 13.46
C ALA A 258 -5.32 10.21 14.70
N GLY A 259 -6.10 11.27 14.48
CA GLY A 259 -6.82 11.92 15.55
C GLY A 259 -7.76 10.88 16.12
N ASN A 260 -7.59 10.52 17.40
CA ASN A 260 -8.36 9.46 18.04
C ASN A 260 -9.86 9.75 17.90
N GLY A 261 -10.49 9.15 16.90
CA GLY A 261 -11.87 9.41 16.50
C GLY A 261 -12.81 8.71 17.46
N THR A 262 -12.85 9.17 18.72
CA THR A 262 -13.85 8.69 19.66
C THR A 262 -15.21 9.22 19.22
N ALA A 263 -16.07 8.33 18.71
CA ALA A 263 -17.51 8.55 18.76
C ALA A 263 -17.91 8.98 20.19
N PRO A 264 -18.89 9.87 20.37
CA PRO A 264 -19.12 10.53 21.65
C PRO A 264 -19.50 9.52 22.73
N GLY A 265 -18.60 9.30 23.70
CA GLY A 265 -18.89 8.55 24.91
C GLY A 265 -17.71 8.47 25.89
N GLY A 266 -17.84 9.16 27.04
CA GLY A 266 -17.29 8.68 28.31
C GLY A 266 -15.91 9.19 28.78
N GLU A 267 -15.92 10.33 29.47
CA GLU A 267 -15.12 10.74 30.64
C GLU A 267 -13.72 10.15 30.97
N THR A 268 -12.75 11.07 30.97
CA THR A 268 -11.69 11.37 31.96
C THR A 268 -10.43 10.49 32.12
N GLY A 269 -9.27 11.15 32.05
CA GLY A 269 -8.01 10.71 32.68
C GLY A 269 -6.79 11.53 32.24
N ALA A 270 -6.14 12.23 33.18
CA ALA A 270 -5.13 13.27 32.96
C ALA A 270 -3.67 12.76 32.87
N GLY A 271 -2.76 13.59 32.31
CA GLY A 271 -1.31 13.58 32.59
C GLY A 271 -0.42 13.67 31.34
N ALA A 272 0.10 14.85 30.99
CA ALA A 272 1.40 15.41 31.40
C ALA A 272 2.49 15.28 30.29
N THR A 273 2.81 16.44 29.70
CA THR A 273 3.95 16.74 28.82
C THR A 273 5.29 16.65 29.54
N MET A 274 6.35 16.17 28.86
CA MET A 274 7.75 16.64 29.04
C MET A 274 8.54 16.42 27.75
N GLY A 275 9.25 17.45 27.28
CA GLY A 275 10.11 17.43 26.08
C GLY A 275 11.60 17.28 26.37
N GLY A 276 12.38 17.11 25.30
CA GLY A 276 13.85 17.15 25.27
C GLY A 276 14.44 16.35 24.08
N PRO A 277 15.71 16.58 23.68
CA PRO A 277 16.02 17.32 22.46
C PRO A 277 16.49 16.47 21.27
N ALA A 278 16.47 17.13 20.10
CA ALA A 278 16.93 16.63 18.80
C ALA A 278 18.40 16.19 18.78
N MET A 279 18.68 15.08 18.09
CA MET A 279 20.03 14.61 17.77
C MET A 279 20.19 14.53 16.25
N VAL A 280 21.34 15.02 15.78
CA VAL A 280 21.75 15.24 14.40
C VAL A 280 21.92 13.92 13.63
N LEU A 281 21.30 13.83 12.45
CA LEU A 281 21.36 12.69 11.54
C LEU A 281 22.62 12.78 10.66
N ALA A 282 23.46 11.74 10.70
CA ALA A 282 24.54 11.54 9.74
C ALA A 282 24.01 10.68 8.58
N ALA A 283 23.97 11.25 7.38
CA ALA A 283 23.59 10.54 6.17
C ALA A 283 24.70 9.55 5.77
N PHE A 284 24.37 8.27 5.72
CA PHE A 284 25.12 7.27 4.97
C PHE A 284 24.22 6.77 3.85
N GLY A 285 24.64 6.99 2.60
CA GLY A 285 24.01 6.38 1.45
C GLY A 285 24.12 4.85 1.55
N SER A 286 22.98 4.18 1.53
CA SER A 286 22.90 2.73 1.44
C SER A 286 22.23 2.39 0.12
N SER A 287 22.96 1.72 -0.75
CA SER A 287 22.38 0.90 -1.81
C SER A 287 21.58 -0.21 -1.15
N VAL A 288 20.26 -0.08 -1.10
CA VAL A 288 19.37 -1.11 -0.57
C VAL A 288 19.29 -2.21 -1.62
N LEU A 289 19.98 -3.33 -1.37
CA LEU A 289 19.54 -4.63 -1.90
C LEU A 289 18.30 -4.99 -1.09
N SER A 290 17.13 -4.87 -1.72
CA SER A 290 15.85 -5.33 -1.20
C SER A 290 15.88 -6.86 -1.19
N TYR A 291 16.09 -7.46 -0.02
CA TYR A 291 15.73 -8.85 0.22
C TYR A 291 14.23 -8.86 0.48
N LEU A 292 13.42 -8.88 -0.57
CA LEU A 292 11.97 -9.05 -0.45
C LEU A 292 11.73 -10.52 -0.06
N LEU A 293 11.28 -10.75 1.17
CA LEU A 293 10.77 -12.06 1.59
C LEU A 293 9.33 -12.22 1.06
N TRP A 294 9.21 -12.78 -0.13
CA TRP A 294 8.01 -13.50 -0.57
C TRP A 294 8.42 -14.73 -1.40
#